data_AF-A0A951CFJ7-F1
#
_entry.id   AF-A0A951CFJ7-F1
#
_cell.length_a   1.000
_cell.length_b   1.000
_cell.length_c   1.000
_cell.angle_alpha   90.00
_cell.angle_beta   90.00
_cell.angle_gamma   90.00
#
_symmetry.space_group_name_H-M   'P 1'
#
loop_
_entity.id
_entity.type
_entity.pdbx_description
1 polymer ?
#
loop_
_entity_poly.entity_id
_entity_poly.type
_entity_poly.pdbx_seq_one_letter_code
_entity_poly.pdbx_strand_id
1 'polypeptide(L)'
;MSRTAIEKRPLFHGNAVALSAHIRRPKDFFVPAVASSCLPVTGGLAKADSPAQNFHDIISFDSASTHVLGDFVDLEKAAEFTRGNHGENDLPTRTIAECRVRGLKIQVPGGRSFIADQLEVQAESSAQRQRLTEFITLRTVIEGVSVDGYALEITTDTEMFTQCPTKEKLCRTYEQSRAFRKRYRNRFYATGESSDSGCLGGLFGAKNHIPEARGIIIATTVATIKWDGKPAPETEIRGNQLIIDRLGSIYFGEVIVEEDFRRVTLLRFQLGSPNGGEGAVGETQSDTQGWPPKSPGTS
;
A
#
# COMPACT_ATOMS: atom_id res chain seq x y z
N MET A 1 -29.45 -17.04 -31.77
CA MET A 1 -28.70 -15.79 -31.52
C MET A 1 -27.28 -16.18 -31.17
N SER A 2 -26.30 -15.79 -32.00
CA SER A 2 -24.88 -15.99 -31.68
C SER A 2 -24.56 -15.20 -30.41
N ARG A 3 -23.96 -15.84 -29.40
CA ARG A 3 -23.47 -15.12 -28.21
C ARG A 3 -22.39 -14.15 -28.69
N THR A 4 -22.61 -12.86 -28.54
CA THR A 4 -21.60 -11.84 -28.80
C THR A 4 -20.36 -12.16 -27.95
N ALA A 5 -19.23 -12.44 -28.60
CA ALA A 5 -17.98 -12.66 -27.91
C ALA A 5 -17.59 -11.36 -27.21
N ILE A 6 -17.36 -11.42 -25.89
CA ILE A 6 -16.87 -10.27 -25.14
C ILE A 6 -15.42 -10.03 -25.55
N GLU A 7 -15.12 -8.77 -25.89
CA GLU A 7 -13.77 -8.34 -26.22
C GLU A 7 -12.80 -8.62 -25.07
N LYS A 8 -11.66 -9.21 -25.43
CA LYS A 8 -10.58 -9.56 -24.52
C LYS A 8 -9.74 -8.31 -24.27
N ARG A 9 -9.60 -7.87 -23.02
CA ARG A 9 -8.81 -6.67 -22.69
C ARG A 9 -8.24 -6.69 -21.27
N PRO A 10 -7.10 -6.03 -21.03
CA PRO A 10 -6.70 -5.67 -19.67
C PRO A 10 -7.63 -4.59 -19.10
N LEU A 11 -7.83 -4.63 -17.79
CA LEU A 11 -8.43 -3.58 -16.97
C LEU A 11 -7.34 -3.08 -16.01
N PHE A 12 -6.74 -1.96 -16.35
CA PHE A 12 -5.70 -1.36 -15.53
C PHE A 12 -6.32 -0.71 -14.28
N HIS A 13 -5.72 -0.96 -13.12
CA HIS A 13 -6.03 -0.24 -11.89
C HIS A 13 -4.73 0.25 -11.26
N GLY A 14 -4.50 1.55 -11.35
CA GLY A 14 -3.40 2.19 -10.66
C GLY A 14 -3.93 3.40 -9.93
N ASN A 15 -3.56 3.56 -8.66
CA ASN A 15 -3.92 4.69 -7.83
C ASN A 15 -2.75 5.08 -6.94
N ALA A 16 -2.51 6.38 -6.81
CA ALA A 16 -1.61 6.94 -5.82
C ALA A 16 -2.21 8.22 -5.24
N VAL A 17 -2.19 8.36 -3.91
CA VAL A 17 -2.61 9.56 -3.19
C VAL A 17 -1.54 9.95 -2.19
N ALA A 18 -1.08 11.19 -2.27
CA ALA A 18 0.01 11.65 -1.42
C ALA A 18 -0.43 11.90 0.02
N LEU A 19 -1.55 12.60 0.22
CA LEU A 19 -2.08 12.92 1.54
C LEU A 19 -3.60 13.11 1.43
N SER A 20 -4.34 12.59 2.41
CA SER A 20 -5.75 12.93 2.63
C SER A 20 -6.07 12.79 4.12
N ALA A 21 -6.95 13.64 4.64
CA ALA A 21 -7.31 13.60 6.05
C ALA A 21 -8.69 14.20 6.32
N HIS A 22 -9.29 13.79 7.44
CA HIS A 22 -10.46 14.42 8.03
C HIS A 22 -10.13 14.81 9.47
N ILE A 23 -10.08 16.11 9.73
CA ILE A 23 -9.85 16.67 11.06
C ILE A 23 -11.20 17.07 11.63
N ARG A 24 -11.52 16.60 12.85
CA ARG A 24 -12.85 16.77 13.45
C ARG A 24 -12.94 17.93 14.44
N ARG A 25 -11.82 18.33 15.05
CA ARG A 25 -11.74 19.41 16.05
C ARG A 25 -10.39 20.16 15.93
N PRO A 26 -10.27 21.37 16.48
CA PRO A 26 -11.35 22.20 17.03
C PRO A 26 -12.37 22.65 15.97
N LYS A 27 -11.99 22.62 14.69
CA LYS A 27 -12.86 22.87 13.55
C LYS A 27 -12.88 21.61 12.67
N ASP A 28 -14.07 21.23 12.22
CA ASP A 28 -14.24 20.16 11.25
C ASP A 28 -13.78 20.65 9.86
N PHE A 29 -12.80 19.96 9.25
CA PHE A 29 -12.38 20.20 7.87
C PHE A 29 -11.75 18.96 7.24
N PHE A 30 -11.82 18.90 5.91
CA PHE A 30 -11.13 17.91 5.11
C PHE A 30 -9.82 18.49 4.57
N VAL A 31 -8.76 17.69 4.62
CA VAL A 31 -7.64 17.83 3.70
C VAL A 31 -8.04 17.05 2.43
N PRO A 32 -8.22 17.71 1.27
CA PRO A 32 -8.58 17.02 0.04
C PRO A 32 -7.48 16.02 -0.33
N ALA A 33 -7.79 15.06 -1.19
CA ALA A 33 -6.77 14.15 -1.72
C ALA A 33 -5.71 14.96 -2.50
N VAL A 34 -4.55 15.16 -1.88
CA VAL A 34 -3.42 15.90 -2.41
C VAL A 34 -2.66 15.03 -3.39
N ALA A 35 -2.31 15.63 -4.54
CA ALA A 35 -1.55 14.99 -5.60
C ALA A 35 -2.09 13.58 -5.91
N SER A 36 -3.39 13.46 -6.22
CA SER A 36 -3.99 12.18 -6.57
C SER A 36 -3.79 11.84 -8.06
N SER A 37 -3.39 10.60 -8.33
CA SER A 37 -3.23 10.07 -9.69
C SER A 37 -3.98 8.75 -9.80
N CYS A 38 -4.76 8.58 -10.85
CA CYS A 38 -5.46 7.33 -11.13
C CYS A 38 -5.46 7.00 -12.62
N LEU A 39 -5.44 5.70 -12.95
CA LEU A 39 -5.55 5.23 -14.32
C LEU A 39 -7.01 5.02 -14.73
N PRO A 40 -7.38 5.32 -15.98
CA PRO A 40 -8.56 4.75 -16.58
C PRO A 40 -8.34 3.25 -16.87
N VAL A 41 -9.43 2.51 -17.12
CA VAL A 41 -9.38 1.06 -17.37
C VAL A 41 -8.50 0.65 -18.55
N THR A 42 -8.20 1.57 -19.47
CA THR A 42 -7.34 1.36 -20.64
C THR A 42 -5.85 1.53 -20.35
N GLY A 43 -5.47 1.92 -19.13
CA GLY A 43 -4.10 2.29 -18.79
C GLY A 43 -3.78 3.72 -19.22
N GLY A 44 -2.50 4.02 -19.40
CA GLY A 44 -1.95 5.34 -19.69
C GLY A 44 -1.10 5.88 -18.55
N LEU A 45 -0.99 7.20 -18.49
CA LEU A 45 -0.12 7.91 -17.55
C LEU A 45 -0.92 8.96 -16.79
N ALA A 46 -0.85 8.92 -15.46
CA ALA A 46 -1.34 9.96 -14.57
C ALA A 46 -0.21 10.46 -13.66
N LYS A 47 -0.10 11.78 -13.52
CA LYS A 47 0.86 12.45 -12.64
C LYS A 47 0.16 13.60 -11.95
N ALA A 48 0.52 13.83 -10.70
CA ALA A 48 0.08 14.99 -9.96
C ALA A 48 1.20 15.46 -9.03
N ASP A 49 1.38 16.77 -8.96
CA ASP A 49 2.33 17.42 -8.08
C ASP A 49 1.60 18.47 -7.26
N SER A 50 2.03 18.64 -6.02
CA SER A 50 1.56 19.70 -5.13
C SER A 50 2.76 20.39 -4.51
N PRO A 51 2.83 21.73 -4.58
CA PRO A 51 3.79 22.49 -3.80
C PRO A 51 3.44 22.42 -2.31
N ALA A 52 4.25 23.08 -1.48
CA ALA A 52 4.03 23.19 -0.05
C ALA A 52 2.60 23.65 0.28
N GLN A 53 1.97 22.97 1.22
CA GLN A 53 0.67 23.39 1.76
C GLN A 53 0.67 23.26 3.28
N ASN A 54 -0.12 24.10 3.93
CA ASN A 54 -0.41 24.04 5.35
C ASN A 54 -1.94 24.07 5.52
N PHE A 55 -2.44 23.09 6.26
CA PHE A 55 -3.85 22.97 6.61
C PHE A 55 -4.04 23.28 8.09
N HIS A 56 -4.44 24.53 8.35
CA HIS A 56 -4.82 25.02 9.69
C HIS A 56 -3.75 24.79 10.77
N ASP A 57 -2.47 24.84 10.39
CA ASP A 57 -1.31 24.58 11.26
C ASP A 57 -1.30 23.20 11.92
N ILE A 58 -2.15 22.26 11.47
CA ILE A 58 -2.20 20.89 11.99
C ILE A 58 -1.39 19.95 11.10
N ILE A 59 -1.55 20.08 9.79
CA ILE A 59 -0.84 19.25 8.81
C ILE A 59 -0.16 20.18 7.81
N SER A 60 1.13 19.96 7.57
CA SER A 60 1.85 20.63 6.48
C SER A 60 2.83 19.68 5.81
N PHE A 61 3.25 20.04 4.61
CA PHE A 61 4.31 19.36 3.87
C PHE A 61 5.00 20.35 2.92
N ASP A 62 6.21 20.03 2.49
CA ASP A 62 7.02 20.89 1.60
C ASP A 62 6.74 20.60 0.12
N SER A 63 6.57 19.32 -0.22
CA SER A 63 6.16 18.89 -1.56
C SER A 63 5.52 17.51 -1.51
N ALA A 64 4.59 17.27 -2.44
CA ALA A 64 3.97 15.97 -2.64
C ALA A 64 3.85 15.68 -4.13
N SER A 65 4.13 14.45 -4.56
CA SER A 65 4.02 14.04 -5.96
C SER A 65 3.55 12.60 -6.06
N THR A 66 2.73 12.30 -7.05
CA THR A 66 2.36 10.94 -7.42
C THR A 66 2.52 10.71 -8.91
N HIS A 67 2.75 9.45 -9.25
CA HIS A 67 2.94 9.01 -10.61
C HIS A 67 2.38 7.59 -10.76
N VAL A 68 1.50 7.40 -11.73
CA VAL A 68 0.92 6.10 -12.03
C VAL A 68 0.97 5.86 -13.52
N LEU A 69 1.52 4.72 -13.91
CA LEU A 69 1.65 4.27 -15.30
C LEU A 69 1.02 2.90 -15.42
N GLY A 70 0.21 2.68 -16.44
CA GLY A 70 -0.28 1.36 -16.83
C GLY A 70 -0.10 1.20 -18.33
N ASP A 71 0.69 0.22 -18.77
CA ASP A 71 0.90 -0.03 -20.19
C ASP A 71 1.19 -1.50 -20.46
N PHE A 72 1.33 -1.88 -21.73
CA PHE A 72 1.84 -3.17 -22.15
C PHE A 72 3.34 -3.27 -21.94
N VAL A 73 3.82 -4.47 -21.61
CA VAL A 73 5.25 -4.74 -21.49
C VAL A 73 5.94 -4.67 -22.86
N ASP A 74 5.26 -5.12 -23.91
CA ASP A 74 5.74 -5.11 -25.30
C ASP A 74 5.02 -4.01 -26.09
N LEU A 75 5.64 -2.83 -26.14
CA LEU A 75 5.07 -1.63 -26.77
C LEU A 75 4.93 -1.76 -28.29
N GLU A 76 5.83 -2.49 -28.94
CA GLU A 76 5.77 -2.72 -30.38
C GLU A 76 4.57 -3.58 -30.74
N LYS A 77 4.38 -4.72 -30.05
CA LYS A 77 3.18 -5.55 -30.23
C LYS A 77 1.91 -4.81 -29.86
N ALA A 78 1.92 -4.00 -28.81
CA ALA A 78 0.78 -3.19 -28.43
C ALA A 78 0.38 -2.20 -29.55
N ALA A 79 1.35 -1.58 -30.23
CA ALA A 79 1.11 -0.73 -31.38
C ALA A 79 0.58 -1.51 -32.61
N GLU A 80 1.00 -2.77 -32.80
CA GLU A 80 0.42 -3.63 -33.83
C GLU A 80 -1.06 -3.93 -33.57
N PHE A 81 -1.45 -4.13 -32.31
CA PHE A 81 -2.85 -4.35 -31.92
C PHE A 81 -3.78 -3.19 -32.28
N THR A 82 -3.26 -1.96 -32.36
CA THR A 82 -4.07 -0.80 -32.77
C THR A 82 -4.42 -0.78 -34.25
N ARG A 83 -3.92 -1.74 -35.05
CA ARG A 83 -4.22 -1.87 -36.49
C ARG A 83 -5.42 -2.79 -36.78
N GLY A 84 -6.33 -2.96 -35.81
CA GLY A 84 -7.60 -3.67 -35.99
C GLY A 84 -7.67 -5.09 -35.41
N ASN A 85 -6.68 -5.52 -34.61
CA ASN A 85 -6.67 -6.86 -34.00
C ASN A 85 -7.08 -6.86 -32.51
N HIS A 86 -7.98 -5.97 -32.11
CA HIS A 86 -8.34 -5.72 -30.70
C HIS A 86 -8.93 -6.95 -29.95
N GLY A 87 -9.43 -7.95 -30.69
CA GLY A 87 -10.19 -9.07 -30.12
C GLY A 87 -9.41 -10.09 -29.30
N GLU A 88 -8.07 -10.08 -29.31
CA GLU A 88 -7.22 -11.14 -28.73
C GLU A 88 -6.06 -10.63 -27.86
N ASN A 89 -6.23 -9.49 -27.19
CA ASN A 89 -5.14 -8.91 -26.41
C ASN A 89 -4.83 -9.71 -25.14
N ASP A 90 -3.87 -10.64 -25.25
CA ASP A 90 -3.29 -11.42 -24.15
C ASP A 90 -1.85 -10.96 -23.83
N LEU A 91 -1.46 -9.75 -24.27
CA LEU A 91 -0.15 -9.19 -23.97
C LEU A 91 0.02 -8.96 -22.46
N PRO A 92 1.22 -9.25 -21.91
CA PRO A 92 1.53 -8.85 -20.55
C PRO A 92 1.43 -7.33 -20.38
N THR A 93 0.87 -6.91 -19.26
CA THR A 93 0.78 -5.51 -18.85
C THR A 93 1.62 -5.25 -17.63
N ARG A 94 1.95 -3.98 -17.41
CA ARG A 94 2.68 -3.48 -16.26
C ARG A 94 1.96 -2.27 -15.71
N THR A 95 1.75 -2.24 -14.40
CA THR A 95 1.27 -1.06 -13.66
C THR A 95 2.34 -0.67 -12.65
N ILE A 96 2.70 0.61 -12.62
CA ILE A 96 3.59 1.22 -11.64
C ILE A 96 2.80 2.31 -10.92
N ALA A 97 2.85 2.33 -9.59
CA ALA A 97 2.31 3.39 -8.76
C ALA A 97 3.38 3.91 -7.81
N GLU A 98 3.58 5.21 -7.81
CA GLU A 98 4.60 5.90 -7.03
C GLU A 98 3.98 7.08 -6.28
N CYS A 99 4.44 7.26 -5.04
CA CYS A 99 4.11 8.43 -4.25
C CYS A 99 5.36 8.89 -3.49
N ARG A 100 5.54 10.22 -3.43
CA ARG A 100 6.58 10.87 -2.62
C ARG A 100 5.98 12.04 -1.87
N VAL A 101 6.30 12.16 -0.58
CA VAL A 101 5.96 13.29 0.27
C VAL A 101 7.21 13.72 1.03
N ARG A 102 7.49 15.02 1.06
CA ARG A 102 8.64 15.60 1.76
C ARG A 102 8.21 16.61 2.80
N GLY A 103 8.95 16.65 3.90
CA GLY A 103 8.74 17.60 5.00
C GLY A 103 7.37 17.48 5.64
N LEU A 104 6.82 16.26 5.75
CA LEU A 104 5.53 16.06 6.40
C LEU A 104 5.64 16.45 7.86
N LYS A 105 4.72 17.31 8.31
CA LYS A 105 4.56 17.67 9.71
C LYS A 105 3.10 17.51 10.12
N ILE A 106 2.90 16.84 11.25
CA ILE A 106 1.61 16.71 11.93
C ILE A 106 1.79 17.24 13.34
N GLN A 107 1.01 18.24 13.74
CA GLN A 107 1.18 18.89 15.03
C GLN A 107 -0.14 19.31 15.65
N VAL A 108 -0.10 19.49 16.96
CA VAL A 108 -1.11 20.25 17.70
C VAL A 108 -0.51 21.63 17.96
N PRO A 109 -1.17 22.74 17.58
CA PRO A 109 -0.68 24.09 17.87
C PRO A 109 -0.36 24.27 19.36
N GLY A 110 0.88 24.64 19.68
CA GLY A 110 1.37 24.77 21.07
C GLY A 110 1.55 23.46 21.84
N GLY A 111 1.44 22.31 21.16
CA GLY A 111 1.53 20.98 21.74
C GLY A 111 2.63 20.14 21.10
N ARG A 112 2.32 18.87 20.88
CA ARG A 112 3.23 17.86 20.31
C ARG A 112 3.37 18.02 18.81
N SER A 113 4.50 17.59 18.28
CA SER A 113 4.80 17.57 16.85
C SER A 113 5.41 16.24 16.42
N PHE A 114 4.96 15.76 15.26
CA PHE A 114 5.54 14.65 14.52
C PHE A 114 6.03 15.18 13.17
N ILE A 115 7.23 14.77 12.77
CA ILE A 115 7.85 15.15 11.50
C ILE A 115 8.35 13.88 10.79
N ALA A 116 8.24 13.85 9.46
CA ALA A 116 8.94 12.92 8.59
C ALA A 116 9.47 13.67 7.37
N ASP A 117 10.79 13.69 7.20
CA ASP A 117 11.45 14.44 6.12
C ASP A 117 11.14 13.85 4.74
N GLN A 118 11.06 12.52 4.65
CA GLN A 118 10.86 11.83 3.39
C GLN A 118 10.02 10.55 3.56
N LEU A 119 8.96 10.46 2.76
CA LEU A 119 8.10 9.30 2.62
C LEU A 119 8.03 8.95 1.13
N GLU A 120 8.47 7.76 0.75
CA GLU A 120 8.34 7.28 -0.63
C GLU A 120 7.82 5.85 -0.70
N VAL A 121 6.92 5.59 -1.64
CA VAL A 121 6.46 4.25 -1.97
C VAL A 121 6.47 4.08 -3.48
N GLN A 122 6.91 2.91 -3.92
CA GLN A 122 6.81 2.44 -5.28
C GLN A 122 6.28 1.01 -5.26
N ALA A 123 5.16 0.79 -5.95
CA ALA A 123 4.55 -0.51 -6.14
C ALA A 123 4.49 -0.81 -7.64
N GLU A 124 4.83 -2.03 -8.02
CA GLU A 124 4.77 -2.49 -9.40
C GLU A 124 4.07 -3.85 -9.47
N SER A 125 3.16 -3.97 -10.43
CA SER A 125 2.52 -5.22 -10.79
C SER A 125 2.67 -5.53 -12.27
N SER A 126 2.72 -6.80 -12.61
CA SER A 126 2.55 -7.32 -13.97
C SER A 126 1.36 -8.25 -13.99
N ALA A 127 0.54 -8.13 -15.04
CA ALA A 127 -0.54 -9.06 -15.27
C ALA A 127 -0.41 -9.68 -16.65
N GLN A 128 -0.77 -10.95 -16.74
CA GLN A 128 -1.00 -11.61 -18.00
C GLN A 128 -2.25 -12.43 -17.82
N ARG A 129 -3.21 -12.33 -18.74
CA ARG A 129 -4.58 -12.85 -18.55
C ARG A 129 -4.68 -14.29 -18.02
N GLN A 130 -3.72 -15.13 -18.39
CA GLN A 130 -3.69 -16.57 -18.06
C GLN A 130 -3.00 -16.87 -16.73
N ARG A 131 -2.58 -15.84 -16.00
CA ARG A 131 -1.78 -15.91 -14.78
C ARG A 131 -2.37 -14.97 -13.74
N LEU A 132 -2.11 -15.26 -12.47
CA LEU A 132 -2.39 -14.34 -11.38
C LEU A 132 -1.57 -13.05 -11.57
N THR A 133 -2.11 -11.94 -11.08
CA THR A 133 -1.35 -10.68 -11.03
C THR A 133 -0.12 -10.88 -10.14
N GLU A 134 1.05 -10.59 -10.68
CA GLU A 134 2.32 -10.66 -9.97
C GLU A 134 2.73 -9.26 -9.51
N PHE A 135 2.89 -9.06 -8.21
CA PHE A 135 3.38 -7.82 -7.63
C PHE A 135 4.90 -7.90 -7.50
N ILE A 136 5.59 -7.37 -8.51
CA ILE A 136 7.01 -7.58 -8.76
C ILE A 136 7.88 -6.77 -7.81
N THR A 137 7.50 -5.51 -7.55
CA THR A 137 8.31 -4.61 -6.74
C THR A 137 7.45 -3.94 -5.69
N LEU A 138 7.99 -3.90 -4.47
CA LEU A 138 7.56 -2.97 -3.44
C LEU A 138 8.80 -2.32 -2.84
N ARG A 139 8.87 -0.99 -2.86
CA ARG A 139 9.89 -0.22 -2.17
C ARG A 139 9.20 0.80 -1.28
N THR A 140 9.63 0.90 -0.04
CA THR A 140 9.16 1.91 0.92
C THR A 140 10.34 2.59 1.59
N VAL A 141 10.27 3.92 1.68
CA VAL A 141 11.25 4.78 2.36
C VAL A 141 10.50 5.62 3.38
N ILE A 142 10.98 5.63 4.62
CA ILE A 142 10.46 6.43 5.72
C ILE A 142 11.68 6.96 6.48
N GLU A 143 12.02 8.23 6.26
CA GLU A 143 13.26 8.84 6.73
C GLU A 143 13.03 10.18 7.43
N GLY A 144 13.99 10.56 8.28
CA GLY A 144 13.95 11.83 9.02
C GLY A 144 12.75 11.93 9.97
N VAL A 145 12.41 10.81 10.62
CA VAL A 145 11.26 10.79 11.53
C VAL A 145 11.66 11.34 12.90
N SER A 146 10.87 12.26 13.45
CA SER A 146 11.07 12.75 14.81
C SER A 146 9.77 13.12 15.50
N VAL A 147 9.81 13.11 16.84
CA VAL A 147 8.73 13.62 17.70
C VAL A 147 9.34 14.64 18.65
N ASP A 148 8.87 15.89 18.59
CA ASP A 148 9.37 17.00 19.43
C ASP A 148 10.91 17.14 19.40
N GLY A 149 11.52 16.85 18.26
CA GLY A 149 12.98 16.89 18.06
C GLY A 149 13.74 15.64 18.52
N TYR A 150 13.07 14.63 19.09
CA TYR A 150 13.67 13.32 19.37
C TYR A 150 13.61 12.46 18.10
N ALA A 151 14.77 12.02 17.63
CA ALA A 151 14.89 11.27 16.38
C ALA A 151 14.45 9.81 16.54
N LEU A 152 13.75 9.29 15.53
CA LEU A 152 13.23 7.94 15.45
C LEU A 152 13.71 7.27 14.17
N GLU A 153 14.40 6.14 14.29
CA GLU A 153 14.83 5.34 13.16
C GLU A 153 13.75 4.30 12.82
N ILE A 154 13.31 4.32 11.55
CA ILE A 154 12.38 3.34 10.99
C ILE A 154 13.10 2.61 9.87
N THR A 155 13.24 1.29 10.02
CA THR A 155 13.78 0.43 8.96
C THR A 155 12.64 -0.27 8.26
N THR A 156 12.63 -0.33 6.94
CA THR A 156 11.67 -1.09 6.14
C THR A 156 12.31 -2.36 5.56
N ASP A 157 11.51 -3.42 5.41
CA ASP A 157 11.87 -4.67 4.73
C ASP A 157 10.70 -5.08 3.82
N THR A 158 10.90 -4.92 2.52
CA THR A 158 9.90 -5.25 1.49
C THR A 158 10.25 -6.53 0.72
N GLU A 159 11.34 -7.22 1.11
CA GLU A 159 11.88 -8.37 0.40
C GLU A 159 10.83 -9.48 0.27
N MET A 160 10.08 -9.75 1.34
CA MET A 160 9.07 -10.81 1.34
C MET A 160 7.94 -10.58 0.32
N PHE A 161 7.54 -9.32 0.11
CA PHE A 161 6.47 -8.97 -0.82
C PHE A 161 6.93 -9.09 -2.28
N THR A 162 8.21 -8.80 -2.54
CA THR A 162 8.83 -8.92 -3.86
C THR A 162 9.12 -10.38 -4.21
N GLN A 163 9.63 -11.18 -3.25
CA GLN A 163 9.93 -12.60 -3.46
C GLN A 163 8.68 -13.49 -3.58
N CYS A 164 7.59 -13.06 -2.94
CA CYS A 164 6.28 -13.70 -3.02
C CYS A 164 5.32 -12.80 -3.81
N PRO A 165 5.41 -12.74 -5.15
CA PRO A 165 4.64 -11.82 -5.98
C PRO A 165 3.13 -12.10 -6.03
N THR A 166 2.66 -13.26 -5.58
CA THR A 166 1.22 -13.58 -5.48
C THR A 166 0.84 -13.92 -4.04
N LYS A 167 -0.44 -13.74 -3.69
CA LYS A 167 -0.96 -14.17 -2.38
C LYS A 167 -0.73 -15.66 -2.15
N GLU A 168 -1.08 -16.50 -3.12
CA GLU A 168 -0.85 -17.95 -3.07
C GLU A 168 0.62 -18.29 -2.75
N LYS A 169 1.58 -17.63 -3.42
CA LYS A 169 3.01 -17.87 -3.16
C LYS A 169 3.44 -17.37 -1.78
N LEU A 170 2.90 -16.27 -1.29
CA LEU A 170 3.14 -15.78 0.07
C LEU A 170 2.64 -16.78 1.12
N CYS A 171 1.41 -17.24 0.98
CA CYS A 171 0.77 -18.24 1.83
C CYS A 171 1.58 -19.55 1.86
N ARG A 172 1.84 -20.13 0.68
CA ARG A 172 2.61 -21.38 0.53
C ARG A 172 4.01 -21.25 1.15
N THR A 173 4.72 -20.15 0.89
CA THR A 173 6.06 -19.92 1.43
C THR A 173 6.02 -19.81 2.96
N TYR A 174 5.03 -19.08 3.50
CA TYR A 174 4.82 -18.97 4.93
C TYR A 174 4.56 -20.33 5.57
N GLU A 175 3.71 -21.18 4.99
CA GLU A 175 3.38 -22.49 5.54
C GLU A 175 4.55 -23.49 5.48
N GLN A 176 5.32 -23.47 4.38
CA GLN A 176 6.36 -24.47 4.12
C GLN A 176 7.72 -24.10 4.72
N SER A 177 8.05 -22.81 4.87
CA SER A 177 9.39 -22.37 5.31
C SER A 177 9.42 -21.91 6.77
N ARG A 178 10.01 -22.75 7.65
CA ARG A 178 10.26 -22.37 9.06
C ARG A 178 11.16 -21.13 9.17
N ALA A 179 12.15 -20.99 8.29
CA ALA A 179 13.05 -19.83 8.27
C ALA A 179 12.29 -18.55 7.92
N PHE A 180 11.40 -18.62 6.91
CA PHE A 180 10.53 -17.50 6.52
C PHE A 180 9.63 -17.08 7.69
N ARG A 181 8.93 -18.02 8.35
CA ARG A 181 8.11 -17.72 9.52
C ARG A 181 8.93 -17.12 10.66
N LYS A 182 10.11 -17.65 10.96
CA LYS A 182 10.98 -17.10 12.00
C LYS A 182 11.35 -15.64 11.73
N ARG A 183 11.61 -15.29 10.46
CA ARG A 183 11.97 -13.93 10.04
C ARG A 183 10.77 -12.98 10.01
N TYR A 184 9.63 -13.41 9.47
CA TYR A 184 8.54 -12.50 9.09
C TYR A 184 7.24 -12.64 9.88
N ARG A 185 7.08 -13.62 10.80
CA ARG A 185 5.80 -13.82 11.52
C ARG A 185 5.26 -12.56 12.23
N ASN A 186 6.14 -11.69 12.71
CA ASN A 186 5.75 -10.47 13.42
C ASN A 186 5.31 -9.34 12.46
N ARG A 187 5.29 -9.58 11.14
CA ARG A 187 4.83 -8.65 10.12
C ARG A 187 3.36 -8.81 9.76
N PHE A 188 2.70 -9.88 10.21
CA PHE A 188 1.32 -10.19 9.85
C PHE A 188 0.40 -9.98 11.05
N TYR A 189 -0.73 -9.31 10.85
CA TYR A 189 -1.69 -9.01 11.92
C TYR A 189 -2.81 -10.03 11.94
N ALA A 190 -3.13 -10.54 13.13
CA ALA A 190 -4.29 -11.39 13.35
C ALA A 190 -5.53 -10.52 13.60
N THR A 191 -6.66 -10.87 13.00
CA THR A 191 -7.93 -10.12 13.11
C THR A 191 -8.79 -10.54 14.32
N GLY A 192 -8.23 -11.26 15.30
CA GLY A 192 -8.95 -11.67 16.51
C GLY A 192 -9.99 -12.78 16.33
N GLU A 193 -10.51 -12.98 15.12
CA GLU A 193 -11.24 -14.20 14.74
C GLU A 193 -10.21 -15.29 14.42
N SER A 194 -10.16 -16.35 15.23
CA SER A 194 -9.33 -17.52 15.00
C SER A 194 -9.63 -18.11 13.61
N SER A 195 -8.71 -17.89 12.67
CA SER A 195 -8.74 -18.45 11.33
C SER A 195 -8.39 -19.94 11.39
N ASP A 196 -9.36 -20.79 11.73
CA ASP A 196 -9.31 -22.22 11.39
C ASP A 196 -9.39 -22.45 9.86
N SER A 197 -9.60 -21.37 9.10
CA SER A 197 -9.62 -21.33 7.64
C SER A 197 -8.31 -20.72 7.14
N GLY A 198 -7.23 -21.50 7.12
CA GLY A 198 -6.04 -21.11 6.37
C GLY A 198 -6.34 -20.90 4.88
N CYS A 199 -5.49 -20.13 4.21
CA CYS A 199 -5.45 -19.90 2.76
C CYS A 199 -5.60 -21.16 1.89
N LEU A 200 -5.20 -22.33 2.42
CA LEU A 200 -5.28 -23.63 1.75
C LEU A 200 -6.14 -24.60 2.57
N GLY A 201 -7.43 -24.25 2.72
CA GLY A 201 -8.53 -25.03 3.30
C GLY A 201 -8.20 -26.38 3.97
N GLY A 202 -8.24 -26.41 5.30
CA GLY A 202 -8.81 -27.48 6.14
C GLY A 202 -8.28 -28.93 6.05
N LEU A 203 -7.33 -29.26 5.18
CA LEU A 203 -6.90 -30.65 4.97
C LEU A 203 -5.84 -31.13 5.98
N PHE A 204 -5.15 -30.21 6.68
CA PHE A 204 -4.14 -30.55 7.67
C PHE A 204 -4.22 -29.56 8.85
N GLY A 205 -4.74 -29.98 10.00
CA GLY A 205 -4.91 -29.14 11.20
C GLY A 205 -3.68 -28.29 11.51
N ALA A 206 -3.83 -26.96 11.47
CA ALA A 206 -2.72 -26.12 11.03
C ALA A 206 -2.11 -25.24 12.11
N LYS A 207 -0.87 -25.57 12.47
CA LYS A 207 -0.02 -24.74 13.36
C LYS A 207 0.79 -23.66 12.61
N ASN A 208 0.64 -23.50 11.28
CA ASN A 208 1.57 -22.69 10.47
C ASN A 208 0.91 -21.84 9.37
N HIS A 209 -0.38 -21.49 9.46
CA HIS A 209 -0.99 -20.58 8.49
C HIS A 209 -0.61 -19.12 8.73
N ILE A 210 -0.54 -18.36 7.63
CA ILE A 210 -0.45 -16.91 7.71
C ILE A 210 -1.77 -16.37 8.27
N PRO A 211 -1.75 -15.38 9.18
CA PRO A 211 -2.96 -14.72 9.62
C PRO A 211 -3.72 -14.12 8.43
N GLU A 212 -4.96 -14.56 8.23
CA GLU A 212 -5.82 -14.15 7.13
C GLU A 212 -7.27 -14.06 7.63
N ALA A 213 -8.02 -13.08 7.12
CA ALA A 213 -9.45 -12.95 7.35
C ALA A 213 -10.18 -12.74 6.03
N ARG A 214 -11.05 -13.69 5.68
CA ARG A 214 -11.95 -13.59 4.51
C ARG A 214 -11.22 -13.23 3.20
N GLY A 215 -10.08 -13.85 2.92
CA GLY A 215 -9.32 -13.56 1.71
C GLY A 215 -8.23 -12.49 1.87
N ILE A 216 -8.20 -11.78 3.01
CA ILE A 216 -7.37 -10.60 3.21
C ILE A 216 -6.25 -10.89 4.21
N ILE A 217 -5.01 -10.58 3.81
CA ILE A 217 -3.85 -10.56 4.70
C ILE A 217 -3.49 -9.10 4.97
N ILE A 218 -3.37 -8.75 6.25
CA ILE A 218 -2.87 -7.44 6.68
C ILE A 218 -1.45 -7.62 7.19
N ALA A 219 -0.53 -6.84 6.65
CA ALA A 219 0.88 -6.91 6.98
C ALA A 219 1.54 -5.53 7.09
N THR A 220 2.83 -5.49 7.43
CA THR A 220 3.63 -4.26 7.42
C THR A 220 4.97 -4.44 6.70
N THR A 221 5.41 -3.39 6.01
CA THR A 221 6.77 -3.23 5.47
C THR A 221 7.78 -2.78 6.53
N VAL A 222 7.33 -2.36 7.71
CA VAL A 222 8.23 -1.87 8.76
C VAL A 222 8.95 -3.03 9.38
N ALA A 223 10.27 -3.00 9.33
CA ALA A 223 11.17 -3.96 9.92
C ALA A 223 11.37 -3.70 11.43
N THR A 224 11.73 -2.48 11.78
CA THR A 224 12.00 -2.04 13.14
C THR A 224 11.67 -0.56 13.30
N ILE A 225 11.24 -0.20 14.50
CA ILE A 225 11.12 1.19 14.94
C ILE A 225 11.92 1.29 16.24
N LYS A 226 12.84 2.24 16.32
CA LYS A 226 13.64 2.50 17.54
C LYS A 226 13.99 3.97 17.64
N TRP A 227 14.11 4.48 18.86
CA TRP A 227 14.62 5.82 19.10
C TRP A 227 16.11 5.87 18.81
N ASP A 228 16.56 6.95 18.16
CA ASP A 228 17.98 7.29 18.07
C ASP A 228 18.35 8.13 19.31
N GLY A 229 18.84 7.44 20.33
CA GLY A 229 19.12 8.03 21.64
C GLY A 229 17.92 7.97 22.59
N LYS A 230 17.62 9.09 23.26
CA LYS A 230 16.59 9.13 24.30
C LYS A 230 15.19 9.10 23.66
N PRO A 231 14.26 8.25 24.15
CA PRO A 231 12.87 8.30 23.73
C PRO A 231 12.21 9.65 23.99
N ALA A 232 11.36 10.09 23.06
CA ALA A 232 10.45 11.20 23.32
C ALA A 232 9.59 10.89 24.57
N PRO A 233 9.42 11.83 25.51
CA PRO A 233 8.56 11.62 26.67
C PRO A 233 7.13 11.23 26.27
N GLU A 234 6.50 10.37 27.07
CA GLU A 234 5.09 9.98 26.90
C GLU A 234 4.79 9.43 25.49
N THR A 235 5.69 8.59 24.99
CA THR A 235 5.52 7.87 23.73
C THR A 235 5.69 6.37 23.93
N GLU A 236 5.04 5.59 23.07
CA GLU A 236 5.10 4.14 23.09
C GLU A 236 5.17 3.58 21.67
N ILE A 237 6.06 2.60 21.45
CA ILE A 237 6.17 1.87 20.20
C ILE A 237 5.49 0.51 20.36
N ARG A 238 4.52 0.20 19.50
CA ARG A 238 3.81 -1.09 19.44
C ARG A 238 3.82 -1.64 18.01
N GLY A 239 4.76 -2.54 17.71
CA GLY A 239 4.89 -3.09 16.36
C GLY A 239 5.26 -2.01 15.33
N ASN A 240 4.37 -1.74 14.38
CA ASN A 240 4.51 -0.64 13.41
C ASN A 240 3.79 0.65 13.84
N GLN A 241 3.28 0.72 15.07
CA GLN A 241 2.55 1.86 15.60
C GLN A 241 3.43 2.66 16.56
N LEU A 242 3.40 3.98 16.42
CA LEU A 242 3.91 4.93 17.40
C LEU A 242 2.73 5.68 18.03
N ILE A 243 2.62 5.58 19.34
CA ILE A 243 1.62 6.27 20.16
C ILE A 243 2.32 7.47 20.80
N ILE A 244 1.74 8.65 20.63
CA ILE A 244 2.25 9.91 21.16
C ILE A 244 1.14 10.53 22.00
N ASP A 245 1.35 10.61 23.31
CA ASP A 245 0.38 11.22 24.21
C ASP A 245 0.06 12.65 23.75
N ARG A 246 -1.23 13.01 23.80
CA ARG A 246 -1.78 14.30 23.33
C ARG A 246 -1.61 14.63 21.84
N LEU A 247 -1.08 13.72 21.02
CA LEU A 247 -1.11 13.84 19.55
C LEU A 247 -1.99 12.77 18.93
N GLY A 248 -1.79 11.50 19.27
CA GLY A 248 -2.52 10.37 18.69
C GLY A 248 -1.64 9.16 18.38
N SER A 249 -2.10 8.36 17.42
CA SER A 249 -1.39 7.17 16.93
C SER A 249 -0.96 7.34 15.48
N ILE A 250 0.23 6.88 15.16
CA ILE A 250 0.79 6.86 13.81
C ILE A 250 1.17 5.41 13.49
N TYR A 251 0.66 4.89 12.39
CA TYR A 251 0.88 3.54 11.89
C TYR A 251 1.75 3.64 10.64
N PHE A 252 2.78 2.81 10.54
CA PHE A 252 3.75 2.87 9.46
C PHE A 252 3.67 1.64 8.54
N GLY A 253 3.77 1.89 7.23
CA GLY A 253 4.02 0.91 6.18
C GLY A 253 3.02 -0.24 6.14
N GLU A 254 1.73 0.02 6.30
CA GLU A 254 0.68 -1.00 6.23
C GLU A 254 0.52 -1.54 4.80
N VAL A 255 0.30 -2.85 4.67
CA VAL A 255 0.08 -3.55 3.40
C VAL A 255 -1.16 -4.42 3.49
N ILE A 256 -2.06 -4.26 2.53
CA ILE A 256 -3.20 -5.15 2.31
C ILE A 256 -2.86 -6.05 1.13
N VAL A 257 -3.03 -7.36 1.30
CA VAL A 257 -2.80 -8.37 0.25
C VAL A 257 -4.04 -9.21 0.04
N GLU A 258 -4.52 -9.21 -1.20
CA GLU A 258 -5.58 -10.08 -1.74
C GLU A 258 -5.04 -10.79 -3.00
N GLU A 259 -5.85 -11.58 -3.72
CA GLU A 259 -5.37 -12.38 -4.87
C GLU A 259 -4.80 -11.52 -6.01
N ASP A 260 -5.56 -10.52 -6.47
CA ASP A 260 -5.19 -9.63 -7.58
C ASP A 260 -5.12 -8.15 -7.11
N PHE A 261 -4.89 -7.93 -5.83
CA PHE A 261 -4.86 -6.58 -5.26
C PHE A 261 -3.81 -6.47 -4.16
N ARG A 262 -3.01 -5.40 -4.24
CA ARG A 262 -2.16 -4.93 -3.13
C ARG A 262 -2.26 -3.44 -2.99
N ARG A 263 -2.46 -3.01 -1.75
CA ARG A 263 -2.43 -1.61 -1.35
C ARG A 263 -1.38 -1.42 -0.28
N VAL A 264 -0.65 -0.32 -0.38
CA VAL A 264 0.34 0.10 0.61
C VAL A 264 -0.02 1.48 1.10
N THR A 265 0.04 1.68 2.41
CA THR A 265 -0.12 2.97 3.08
C THR A 265 1.12 3.21 3.94
N LEU A 266 1.97 4.16 3.55
CA LEU A 266 3.23 4.44 4.27
C LEU A 266 3.00 4.95 5.68
N LEU A 267 2.00 5.83 5.84
CA LEU A 267 1.68 6.40 7.12
C LEU A 267 0.17 6.59 7.21
N ARG A 268 -0.44 6.01 8.24
CA ARG A 268 -1.83 6.32 8.64
C ARG A 268 -1.78 6.91 10.03
N PHE A 269 -2.52 7.98 10.27
CA PHE A 269 -2.58 8.57 11.60
C PHE A 269 -4.03 8.68 12.09
N GLN A 270 -4.17 8.61 13.41
CA GLN A 270 -5.39 8.86 14.13
C GLN A 270 -5.07 9.85 15.23
N LEU A 271 -5.49 11.09 15.06
CA LEU A 271 -5.24 12.14 16.04
C LEU A 271 -6.10 11.92 17.28
N GLY A 272 -5.50 12.12 18.44
CA GLY A 272 -6.17 12.18 19.73
C GLY A 272 -6.70 13.57 20.04
N SER A 273 -7.10 13.79 21.29
CA SER A 273 -7.44 15.13 21.79
C SER A 273 -6.20 16.04 21.81
N PRO A 274 -6.28 17.33 21.40
CA PRO A 274 -7.51 18.10 21.16
C PRO A 274 -8.07 18.02 19.74
N ASN A 275 -7.26 17.72 18.72
CA ASN A 275 -7.70 17.87 17.34
C ASN A 275 -8.65 16.76 16.89
N GLY A 276 -8.32 15.49 17.13
CA GLY A 276 -9.15 14.38 16.66
C GLY A 276 -9.24 14.30 15.13
N GLY A 277 -9.26 13.10 14.60
CA GLY A 277 -9.37 12.88 13.16
C GLY A 277 -8.45 11.79 12.68
N GLU A 278 -8.45 11.57 11.37
CA GLU A 278 -7.67 10.51 10.76
C GLU A 278 -7.20 10.92 9.37
N GLY A 279 -6.13 10.29 8.91
CA GLY A 279 -5.63 10.51 7.56
C GLY A 279 -4.59 9.49 7.17
N ALA A 280 -4.21 9.54 5.90
CA ALA A 280 -3.23 8.67 5.30
C ALA A 280 -2.26 9.49 4.43
N VAL A 281 -1.02 9.04 4.36
CA VAL A 281 0.07 9.62 3.57
C VAL A 281 0.79 8.50 2.84
N GLY A 282 1.06 8.72 1.55
CA GLY A 282 1.74 7.74 0.72
C GLY A 282 0.93 6.47 0.52
N GLU A 283 -0.27 6.61 -0.04
CA GLU A 283 -1.10 5.47 -0.43
C GLU A 283 -0.85 5.13 -1.91
N THR A 284 -0.61 3.86 -2.21
CA THR A 284 -0.51 3.35 -3.58
C THR A 284 -1.19 2.01 -3.77
N GLN A 285 -1.72 1.79 -4.95
CA GLN A 285 -2.26 0.54 -5.46
C GLN A 285 -1.81 0.38 -6.92
N SER A 286 -1.33 -0.82 -7.26
CA SER A 286 -0.94 -1.18 -8.63
C SER A 286 -1.43 -2.58 -8.95
N ASP A 287 -2.44 -2.71 -9.79
CA ASP A 287 -2.91 -3.99 -10.31
C ASP A 287 -3.40 -3.87 -11.76
N THR A 288 -3.59 -5.01 -12.41
CA THR A 288 -4.28 -5.11 -13.70
C THR A 288 -5.00 -6.45 -13.74
N GLN A 289 -6.23 -6.46 -14.22
CA GLN A 289 -7.01 -7.68 -14.34
C GLN A 289 -7.34 -7.98 -15.81
N GLY A 290 -7.22 -9.24 -16.21
CA GLY A 290 -7.64 -9.66 -17.55
C GLY A 290 -9.17 -9.84 -17.64
N TRP A 291 -9.80 -9.26 -18.65
CA TRP A 291 -11.24 -9.36 -18.89
C TRP A 291 -11.56 -10.08 -20.23
N PRO A 292 -12.64 -10.88 -20.31
CA PRO A 292 -13.40 -11.41 -19.17
C PRO A 292 -12.51 -12.30 -18.28
N PRO A 293 -12.75 -12.30 -16.96
CA PRO A 293 -12.04 -13.17 -16.03
C PRO A 293 -12.34 -14.61 -16.41
N LYS A 294 -11.35 -15.49 -16.30
CA LYS A 294 -11.58 -16.91 -16.51
C LYS A 294 -12.52 -17.43 -15.42
N SER A 295 -13.55 -18.18 -15.82
CA SER A 295 -14.30 -19.01 -14.87
C SER A 295 -13.32 -20.01 -14.24
N PRO A 296 -13.24 -20.10 -12.90
CA PRO A 296 -12.42 -21.13 -12.28
C PRO A 296 -12.97 -22.50 -12.70
N GLY A 297 -12.20 -23.27 -13.48
CA GLY A 297 -12.56 -24.66 -13.85
C GLY A 297 -12.64 -25.00 -15.35
N THR A 298 -12.12 -24.18 -16.26
CA THR A 298 -11.93 -24.62 -17.67
C THR A 298 -10.45 -24.63 -18.03
N SER A 299 -9.80 -25.76 -17.71
CA SER A 299 -8.54 -26.23 -18.29
C SER A 299 -8.83 -27.08 -19.52
#